data_AF-A0A7J3XC93-F1
#
_entry.id   AF-A0A7J3XC93-F1
#
_cell.length_a   1.000
_cell.length_b   1.000
_cell.length_c   1.000
_cell.angle_alpha   90.00
_cell.angle_beta   90.00
_cell.angle_gamma   90.00
#
_symmetry.space_group_name_H-M   'P 1'
#
loop_
_entity.id
_entity.type
_entity.pdbx_description
1 polymer ?
#
loop_
_entity_poly.entity_id
_entity_poly.type
_entity_poly.pdbx_seq_one_letter_code
_entity_poly.pdbx_strand_id
1 'polypeptide(L)'
;MYRVRTLFASNYDLSESFRSYRLLSFLAKYSTDLYELMLDSQSRDSGLVLRIKYNKKLSPGVVAHVNLLAAMNMVSELVDDVSRDRGFFAALFASYKSLSTDGLISCSLTFSRSPARSYVKPAAIVLLTGQSVGARSAVRASRSLAEDAIDALRSALARYKKEYLDVLDNLEEPKPVAVVILQGRTLSLEEIRAVVSDGSEYREVKIPIKNPEWSIEDLPPKIVEEVKLVVVNPFRSGLPFAVKGAFITGPPGVGKSVMAEALANALGLRVVELKPFTYRSMWYGATEKMLNAIMNQVFRRKRELAVVIDDAEFLS
;
A
#
# COMPACT_ATOMS: atom_id res chain seq x y z
N MET A 1 -19.80 10.16 -29.19
CA MET A 1 -19.51 9.26 -28.05
C MET A 1 -18.00 9.15 -27.91
N TYR A 2 -17.43 9.68 -26.83
CA TYR A 2 -15.99 9.63 -26.58
C TYR A 2 -15.56 8.17 -26.40
N ARG A 3 -14.61 7.68 -27.21
CA ARG A 3 -14.03 6.35 -27.04
C ARG A 3 -12.72 6.49 -26.29
N VAL A 4 -12.74 6.17 -25.00
CA VAL A 4 -11.55 6.01 -24.18
C VAL A 4 -10.81 4.76 -24.62
N ARG A 5 -9.50 4.86 -24.79
CA ARG A 5 -8.63 3.73 -25.09
C ARG A 5 -7.39 3.79 -24.20
N THR A 6 -6.94 2.64 -23.73
CA THR A 6 -5.72 2.48 -22.93
C THR A 6 -4.75 1.57 -23.68
N LEU A 7 -3.52 2.05 -23.83
CA LEU A 7 -2.37 1.28 -24.28
C LEU A 7 -1.56 0.93 -23.04
N PHE A 8 -1.18 -0.34 -22.89
CA PHE A 8 -0.48 -0.82 -21.70
C PHE A 8 0.69 -1.70 -22.13
N ALA A 9 1.86 -1.46 -21.56
CA ALA A 9 3.06 -2.28 -21.72
C ALA A 9 3.66 -2.57 -20.35
N SER A 10 4.09 -3.81 -20.12
CA SER A 10 4.69 -4.24 -18.86
C SER A 10 5.78 -5.26 -19.11
N ASN A 11 6.86 -5.15 -18.33
CA ASN A 11 7.94 -6.14 -18.29
C ASN A 11 7.66 -7.27 -17.28
N TYR A 12 6.51 -7.22 -16.60
CA TYR A 12 6.10 -8.16 -15.57
C TYR A 12 4.65 -8.59 -15.77
N ASP A 13 4.34 -9.81 -15.34
CA ASP A 13 2.97 -10.31 -15.33
C ASP A 13 2.09 -9.49 -14.40
N LEU A 14 0.86 -9.24 -14.86
CA LEU A 14 -0.16 -8.57 -14.08
C LEU A 14 -0.57 -9.47 -12.90
N SER A 15 -0.50 -8.92 -11.70
CA SER A 15 -0.99 -9.61 -10.50
C SER A 15 -2.02 -8.75 -9.78
N GLU A 16 -3.25 -9.26 -9.72
CA GLU A 16 -4.31 -8.68 -8.90
C GLU A 16 -4.03 -9.03 -7.44
N SER A 17 -3.88 -8.02 -6.59
CA SER A 17 -3.62 -8.23 -5.17
C SER A 17 -4.27 -7.13 -4.34
N PHE A 18 -4.61 -7.45 -3.09
CA PHE A 18 -5.07 -6.47 -2.11
C PHE A 18 -4.10 -5.27 -1.97
N ARG A 19 -2.80 -5.48 -2.17
CA ARG A 19 -1.79 -4.39 -2.13
C ARG A 19 -1.92 -3.45 -3.32
N SER A 20 -2.28 -3.97 -4.49
CA SER A 20 -2.55 -3.18 -5.69
C SER A 20 -3.74 -2.25 -5.43
N TYR A 21 -4.84 -2.78 -4.90
CA TYR A 21 -6.03 -1.99 -4.55
C TYR A 21 -5.78 -0.94 -3.47
N ARG A 22 -5.01 -1.27 -2.42
CA ARG A 22 -4.67 -0.32 -1.36
C ARG A 22 -3.78 0.82 -1.85
N LEU A 23 -2.88 0.55 -2.80
CA LEU A 23 -2.07 1.59 -3.42
C LEU A 23 -2.92 2.47 -4.36
N LEU A 24 -3.79 1.84 -5.15
CA LEU A 24 -4.73 2.54 -6.02
C LEU A 24 -5.68 3.45 -5.25
N SER A 25 -6.29 2.96 -4.17
CA SER A 25 -7.19 3.76 -3.34
C SER A 25 -6.47 4.94 -2.69
N PHE A 26 -5.18 4.78 -2.36
CA PHE A 26 -4.36 5.88 -1.88
C PHE A 26 -4.10 6.92 -2.97
N LEU A 27 -3.73 6.50 -4.19
CA LEU A 27 -3.55 7.43 -5.32
C LEU A 27 -4.85 8.17 -5.66
N ALA A 28 -5.98 7.47 -5.60
CA ALA A 28 -7.30 8.06 -5.81
C ALA A 28 -7.64 9.15 -4.79
N LYS A 29 -7.10 9.13 -3.56
CA LYS A 29 -7.30 10.24 -2.60
C LYS A 29 -6.73 11.57 -3.09
N TYR A 30 -5.76 11.53 -4.00
CA TYR A 30 -5.14 12.70 -4.59
C TYR A 30 -5.62 12.92 -6.04
N SER A 31 -6.67 12.22 -6.50
CA SER A 31 -7.11 12.33 -7.89
C SER A 31 -7.57 13.75 -8.23
N THR A 32 -8.26 14.42 -7.31
CA THR A 32 -8.66 15.84 -7.46
C THR A 32 -7.46 16.76 -7.57
N ASP A 33 -6.46 16.63 -6.70
CA ASP A 33 -5.24 17.45 -6.75
C ASP A 33 -4.47 17.20 -8.07
N LEU A 34 -4.38 15.95 -8.49
CA LEU A 34 -3.75 15.56 -9.75
C LEU A 34 -4.52 16.12 -10.95
N TYR A 35 -5.85 16.11 -10.89
CA TYR A 35 -6.73 16.66 -11.92
C TYR A 35 -6.57 18.18 -12.06
N GLU A 36 -6.58 18.93 -10.96
CA GLU A 36 -6.34 20.38 -10.99
C GLU A 36 -4.97 20.72 -11.58
N LEU A 37 -3.93 19.96 -11.19
CA LEU A 37 -2.57 20.12 -11.75
C LEU A 37 -2.49 19.73 -13.24
N MET A 38 -3.28 18.75 -13.67
CA MET A 38 -3.39 18.37 -15.09
C MET A 38 -4.05 19.48 -15.92
N LEU A 39 -5.11 20.12 -15.40
CA LEU A 39 -5.78 21.25 -16.05
C LEU A 39 -4.87 22.48 -16.16
N ASP A 40 -4.03 22.73 -15.16
CA ASP A 40 -3.09 23.87 -15.11
C ASP A 40 -1.74 23.58 -15.84
N SER A 41 -1.68 22.56 -16.72
CA SER A 41 -0.46 22.03 -17.37
C SER A 41 0.29 23.00 -18.32
N GLN A 42 -0.05 24.29 -18.31
CA GLN A 42 0.67 25.36 -19.00
C GLN A 42 1.74 26.04 -18.14
N SER A 43 1.70 25.93 -16.80
CA SER A 43 2.41 26.87 -15.92
C SER A 43 3.62 26.33 -15.15
N ARG A 44 3.89 25.01 -15.09
CA ARG A 44 4.98 24.45 -14.25
C ARG A 44 5.78 23.33 -14.93
N ASP A 45 7.11 23.43 -14.83
CA ASP A 45 8.07 22.38 -15.25
C ASP A 45 8.18 21.22 -14.24
N SER A 46 7.45 21.28 -13.12
CA SER A 46 7.35 20.15 -12.20
C SER A 46 6.08 20.23 -11.36
N GLY A 47 5.38 19.10 -11.25
CA GLY A 47 4.19 18.98 -10.43
C GLY A 47 4.41 18.26 -9.09
N LEU A 48 3.34 17.70 -8.54
CA LEU A 48 3.26 17.20 -7.16
C LEU A 48 4.23 16.05 -6.88
N VAL A 49 5.01 16.14 -5.81
CA VAL A 49 5.86 15.03 -5.34
C VAL A 49 5.21 14.36 -4.15
N LEU A 50 4.72 13.13 -4.33
CA LEU A 50 4.13 12.32 -3.27
C LEU A 50 5.12 11.25 -2.82
N ARG A 51 5.46 11.20 -1.53
CA ARG A 51 6.31 10.16 -0.97
C ARG A 51 5.48 9.19 -0.13
N ILE A 52 5.35 7.96 -0.62
CA ILE A 52 4.58 6.91 0.04
C ILE A 52 5.55 5.92 0.67
N LYS A 53 5.48 5.78 1.99
CA LYS A 53 6.24 4.75 2.73
C LYS A 53 5.34 3.55 2.94
N TYR A 54 5.89 2.36 2.70
CA TYR A 54 5.17 1.11 2.93
C TYR A 54 6.02 0.11 3.72
N ASN A 55 5.35 -0.76 4.49
CA ASN A 55 5.98 -1.63 5.48
C ASN A 55 6.43 -3.00 4.92
N LYS A 56 6.14 -3.31 3.65
CA LYS A 56 6.49 -4.58 2.98
C LYS A 56 6.87 -4.36 1.53
N LYS A 57 8.00 -4.91 1.06
CA LYS A 57 8.43 -4.86 -0.36
C LYS A 57 7.26 -5.18 -1.31
N LEU A 58 6.96 -4.24 -2.21
CA LEU A 58 6.03 -4.45 -3.32
C LEU A 58 6.76 -5.22 -4.43
N SER A 59 6.12 -6.24 -4.99
CA SER A 59 6.64 -6.90 -6.19
C SER A 59 6.40 -6.01 -7.41
N PRO A 60 7.26 -6.06 -8.44
CA PRO A 60 7.05 -5.30 -9.66
C PRO A 60 5.70 -5.59 -10.33
N GLY A 61 5.20 -6.84 -10.29
CA GLY A 61 3.88 -7.19 -10.82
C GLY A 61 2.70 -6.50 -10.12
N VAL A 62 2.80 -6.24 -8.80
CA VAL A 62 1.78 -5.47 -8.05
C VAL A 62 1.77 -4.02 -8.51
N VAL A 63 2.96 -3.44 -8.71
CA VAL A 63 3.12 -2.06 -9.17
C VAL A 63 2.62 -1.93 -10.62
N ALA A 64 2.92 -2.91 -11.47
CA ALA A 64 2.48 -2.92 -12.86
C ALA A 64 0.95 -2.91 -12.99
N HIS A 65 0.28 -3.70 -12.14
CA HIS A 65 -1.17 -3.75 -12.11
C HIS A 65 -1.81 -2.41 -11.69
N VAL A 66 -1.14 -1.64 -10.82
CA VAL A 66 -1.63 -0.33 -10.37
C VAL A 66 -1.62 0.71 -11.50
N ASN A 67 -0.61 0.71 -12.38
CA ASN A 67 -0.59 1.62 -13.54
C ASN A 67 -1.82 1.43 -14.42
N LEU A 68 -2.17 0.18 -14.73
CA LEU A 68 -3.33 -0.14 -15.55
C LEU A 68 -4.63 0.39 -14.92
N LEU A 69 -4.85 0.09 -13.65
CA LEU A 69 -6.06 0.48 -12.93
C LEU A 69 -6.14 2.01 -12.72
N ALA A 70 -5.03 2.65 -12.37
CA ALA A 70 -4.97 4.10 -12.16
C ALA A 70 -5.27 4.87 -13.45
N ALA A 71 -4.71 4.41 -14.58
CA ALA A 71 -4.94 5.01 -15.88
C ALA A 71 -6.42 4.88 -16.31
N MET A 72 -7.05 3.72 -16.05
CA MET A 72 -8.47 3.53 -16.31
C MET A 72 -9.36 4.39 -15.40
N ASN A 73 -9.08 4.44 -14.10
CA ASN A 73 -9.88 5.20 -13.12
C ASN A 73 -9.78 6.71 -13.33
N MET A 74 -8.57 7.27 -13.49
CA MET A 74 -8.41 8.71 -13.71
C MET A 74 -9.12 9.17 -14.99
N VAL A 75 -9.15 8.34 -16.04
CA VAL A 75 -9.86 8.72 -17.27
C VAL A 75 -11.37 8.60 -17.15
N SER A 76 -11.91 7.71 -16.30
CA SER A 76 -13.34 7.74 -15.97
C SER A 76 -13.73 9.10 -15.36
N GLU A 77 -12.93 9.61 -14.42
CA GLU A 77 -13.16 10.93 -13.81
C GLU A 77 -12.99 12.07 -14.84
N LEU A 78 -11.99 11.98 -15.72
CA LEU A 78 -11.77 12.98 -16.80
C LEU A 78 -12.88 12.98 -17.86
N VAL A 79 -13.57 11.86 -18.08
CA VAL A 79 -14.60 11.72 -19.12
C VAL A 79 -15.97 12.21 -18.63
N ASP A 80 -16.23 12.12 -17.33
CA ASP A 80 -17.47 12.62 -16.72
C ASP A 80 -17.51 14.16 -16.66
N ASP A 81 -16.36 14.84 -16.67
CA ASP A 81 -16.26 16.31 -16.58
C ASP A 81 -16.15 17.03 -17.95
N VAL A 82 -16.31 16.31 -19.07
CA VAL A 82 -16.18 16.79 -20.47
C VAL A 82 -17.29 17.78 -20.89
N SER A 83 -18.08 18.29 -19.95
CA SER A 83 -19.09 19.31 -20.23
C SER A 83 -18.53 20.74 -20.26
N ARG A 84 -17.23 20.98 -19.98
CA ARG A 84 -16.71 22.37 -19.89
C ARG A 84 -15.51 22.76 -20.75
N ASP A 85 -14.76 21.82 -21.33
CA ASP A 85 -13.73 22.20 -22.32
C ASP A 85 -13.55 21.17 -23.44
N ARG A 86 -13.60 21.63 -24.70
CA ARG A 86 -13.64 20.77 -25.91
C ARG A 86 -12.23 20.35 -26.33
N GLY A 87 -11.42 19.81 -25.42
CA GLY A 87 -10.04 19.36 -25.66
C GLY A 87 -9.88 17.84 -25.77
N PHE A 88 -8.90 17.39 -26.57
CA PHE A 88 -8.39 16.00 -26.57
C PHE A 88 -7.38 15.85 -25.42
N PHE A 89 -7.47 14.80 -24.62
CA PHE A 89 -6.57 14.57 -23.47
C PHE A 89 -5.92 13.19 -23.48
N ALA A 90 -4.66 13.12 -23.01
CA ALA A 90 -3.96 11.87 -22.74
C ALA A 90 -3.27 11.92 -21.37
N ALA A 91 -3.29 10.78 -20.68
CA ALA A 91 -2.60 10.57 -19.41
C ALA A 91 -1.60 9.41 -19.56
N LEU A 92 -0.34 9.69 -19.28
CA LEU A 92 0.74 8.71 -19.24
C LEU A 92 1.03 8.33 -17.79
N PHE A 93 1.00 7.04 -17.49
CA PHE A 93 1.50 6.50 -16.23
C PHE A 93 2.70 5.65 -16.52
N ALA A 94 3.78 5.84 -15.77
CA ALA A 94 4.98 5.05 -15.91
C ALA A 94 5.52 4.67 -14.55
N SER A 95 5.85 3.39 -14.36
CA SER A 95 6.41 2.87 -13.13
C SER A 95 7.83 2.39 -13.36
N TYR A 96 8.77 2.84 -12.54
CA TYR A 96 10.18 2.46 -12.60
C TYR A 96 10.67 1.85 -11.29
N LYS A 97 11.67 0.97 -11.38
CA LYS A 97 12.40 0.37 -10.25
C LYS A 97 13.54 1.25 -9.73
N SER A 98 13.98 2.21 -10.53
CA SER A 98 15.05 3.16 -10.21
C SER A 98 14.96 4.38 -11.12
N LEU A 99 15.89 5.33 -11.02
CA LEU A 99 16.00 6.45 -11.97
C LEU A 99 16.64 6.06 -13.31
N SER A 100 16.99 4.78 -13.51
CA SER A 100 17.52 4.25 -14.77
C SER A 100 16.38 3.98 -15.75
N THR A 101 16.58 4.33 -17.03
CA THR A 101 15.65 4.05 -18.14
C THR A 101 15.39 2.55 -18.31
N ASP A 102 16.44 1.72 -18.20
CA ASP A 102 16.32 0.25 -18.15
C ASP A 102 15.53 -0.29 -16.93
N GLY A 103 15.17 0.60 -15.99
CA GLY A 103 14.40 0.28 -14.80
C GLY A 103 12.89 0.27 -15.01
N LEU A 104 12.38 0.46 -16.23
CA LEU A 104 10.94 0.51 -16.51
C LEU A 104 10.28 -0.82 -16.09
N ILE A 105 9.27 -0.73 -15.22
CA ILE A 105 8.45 -1.85 -14.77
C ILE A 105 7.26 -2.01 -15.73
N SER A 106 6.53 -0.91 -15.93
CA SER A 106 5.37 -0.85 -16.82
C SER A 106 5.04 0.59 -17.15
N CYS A 107 4.32 0.81 -18.23
CA CYS A 107 3.75 2.08 -18.60
C CYS A 107 2.38 1.90 -19.25
N SER A 108 1.57 2.94 -19.18
CA SER A 108 0.27 2.98 -19.81
C SER A 108 -0.08 4.37 -20.27
N LEU A 109 -0.66 4.46 -21.47
CA LEU A 109 -1.19 5.69 -22.01
C LEU A 109 -2.68 5.54 -22.22
N THR A 110 -3.48 6.33 -21.51
CA THR A 110 -4.92 6.38 -21.72
C THR A 110 -5.30 7.70 -22.36
N PHE A 111 -6.11 7.65 -23.40
CA PHE A 111 -6.51 8.83 -24.17
C PHE A 111 -7.96 8.72 -24.66
N SER A 112 -8.55 9.86 -24.99
CA SER A 112 -9.92 9.95 -25.53
C SER A 112 -9.91 10.65 -26.88
N ARG A 113 -10.53 10.04 -27.90
CA ARG A 113 -10.56 10.60 -29.26
C ARG A 113 -11.60 11.73 -29.38
N SER A 114 -11.13 12.97 -29.53
CA SER A 114 -11.95 14.13 -29.94
C SER A 114 -11.73 14.46 -31.43
N PRO A 115 -12.79 14.71 -32.23
CA PRO A 115 -12.68 14.95 -33.66
C PRO A 115 -12.09 16.33 -34.06
N ALA A 116 -11.81 17.24 -33.11
CA ALA A 116 -11.50 18.65 -33.41
C ALA A 116 -10.01 19.06 -33.33
N ARG A 117 -9.08 18.18 -32.93
CA ARG A 117 -7.63 18.51 -32.85
C ARG A 117 -6.74 17.36 -33.31
N SER A 118 -5.60 17.72 -33.92
CA SER A 118 -4.65 16.78 -34.54
C SER A 118 -3.54 16.27 -33.61
N TYR A 119 -3.26 16.94 -32.48
CA TYR A 119 -2.18 16.58 -31.56
C TYR A 119 -2.62 16.65 -30.09
N VAL A 120 -1.88 15.96 -29.21
CA VAL A 120 -2.29 15.66 -27.83
C VAL A 120 -1.15 15.98 -26.86
N LYS A 121 -1.44 16.64 -25.73
CA LYS A 121 -0.47 16.86 -24.64
C LYS A 121 -0.63 15.81 -23.55
N PRO A 122 0.27 14.83 -23.41
CA PRO A 122 0.16 13.84 -22.35
C PRO A 122 0.61 14.43 -21.01
N ALA A 123 -0.25 14.35 -20.00
CA ALA A 123 0.14 14.57 -18.62
C ALA A 123 0.76 13.28 -18.05
N ALA A 124 1.97 13.37 -17.50
CA ALA A 124 2.70 12.20 -17.02
C ALA A 124 2.70 12.07 -15.49
N ILE A 125 2.35 10.88 -15.00
CA ILE A 125 2.48 10.46 -13.60
C ILE A 125 3.55 9.38 -13.52
N VAL A 126 4.66 9.70 -12.87
CA VAL A 126 5.82 8.81 -12.76
C VAL A 126 5.88 8.21 -11.36
N LEU A 127 5.72 6.90 -11.28
CA LEU A 127 5.84 6.08 -10.08
C LEU A 127 7.26 5.53 -9.97
N LEU A 128 8.03 6.02 -9.01
CA LEU A 128 9.37 5.54 -8.70
C LEU A 128 9.32 4.60 -7.51
N THR A 129 9.66 3.34 -7.74
CA THR A 129 9.78 2.33 -6.67
C THR A 129 11.23 2.14 -6.30
N GLY A 130 11.55 1.96 -5.02
CA GLY A 130 12.91 1.64 -4.58
C GLY A 130 13.51 2.63 -3.57
N GLN A 131 14.80 2.44 -3.26
CA GLN A 131 15.48 3.14 -2.17
C GLN A 131 15.67 4.64 -2.42
N SER A 132 15.64 5.41 -1.32
CA SER A 132 16.24 6.74 -1.09
C SER A 132 16.23 7.78 -2.22
N VAL A 133 15.27 7.76 -3.14
CA VAL A 133 15.21 8.78 -4.18
C VAL A 133 14.84 10.14 -3.56
N GLY A 134 15.75 11.11 -3.72
CA GLY A 134 15.52 12.50 -3.34
C GLY A 134 14.54 13.19 -4.29
N ALA A 135 13.65 14.04 -3.76
CA ALA A 135 12.62 14.71 -4.55
C ALA A 135 13.20 15.50 -5.73
N ARG A 136 14.29 16.25 -5.52
CA ARG A 136 14.96 17.03 -6.58
C ARG A 136 15.48 16.15 -7.73
N SER A 137 16.11 15.02 -7.41
CA SER A 137 16.62 14.09 -8.41
C SER A 137 15.48 13.42 -9.18
N ALA A 138 14.39 13.09 -8.49
CA ALA A 138 13.18 12.53 -9.09
C ALA A 138 12.58 13.49 -10.11
N VAL A 139 12.42 14.76 -9.73
CA VAL A 139 11.89 15.81 -10.61
C VAL A 139 12.78 16.01 -11.83
N ARG A 140 14.10 16.11 -11.64
CA ARG A 140 15.05 16.29 -12.75
C ARG A 140 15.00 15.15 -13.77
N ALA A 141 14.84 13.91 -13.31
CA ALA A 141 14.78 12.74 -14.17
C ALA A 141 13.40 12.51 -14.81
N SER A 142 12.33 13.06 -14.22
CA SER A 142 10.94 12.71 -14.56
C SER A 142 10.57 12.91 -16.03
N ARG A 143 11.09 13.96 -16.69
CA ARG A 143 10.84 14.21 -18.12
C ARG A 143 11.46 13.12 -19.01
N SER A 144 12.74 12.82 -18.80
CA SER A 144 13.44 11.76 -19.53
C SER A 144 12.81 10.38 -19.30
N LEU A 145 12.34 10.10 -18.08
CA LEU A 145 11.60 8.87 -17.79
C LEU A 145 10.22 8.83 -18.47
N ALA A 146 9.54 9.97 -18.62
CA ALA A 146 8.27 10.01 -19.34
C ALA A 146 8.46 9.78 -20.86
N GLU A 147 9.53 10.33 -21.43
CA GLU A 147 9.92 10.10 -22.84
C GLU A 147 10.25 8.61 -23.08
N ASP A 148 11.07 8.01 -22.23
CA ASP A 148 11.42 6.58 -22.28
C ASP A 148 10.17 5.67 -22.21
N ALA A 149 9.19 6.02 -21.37
CA ALA A 149 7.95 5.27 -21.27
C ALA A 149 7.10 5.34 -22.56
N ILE A 150 7.13 6.46 -23.29
CA ILE A 150 6.47 6.57 -24.60
C ILE A 150 7.19 5.69 -25.63
N ASP A 151 8.52 5.71 -25.66
CA ASP A 151 9.30 4.89 -26.59
C ASP A 151 9.12 3.38 -26.34
N ALA A 152 8.96 2.98 -25.07
CA ALA A 152 8.59 1.63 -24.71
C ALA A 152 7.19 1.26 -25.24
N LEU A 153 6.20 2.17 -25.17
CA LEU A 153 4.88 1.96 -25.78
C LEU A 153 4.96 1.86 -27.31
N ARG A 154 5.74 2.72 -27.97
CA ARG A 154 5.97 2.65 -29.43
C ARG A 154 6.51 1.28 -29.82
N SER A 155 7.57 0.84 -29.14
CA SER A 155 8.20 -0.47 -29.35
C SER A 155 7.25 -1.63 -29.09
N ALA A 156 6.37 -1.53 -28.09
CA ALA A 156 5.34 -2.53 -27.82
C ALA A 156 4.28 -2.57 -28.94
N LEU A 157 3.78 -1.42 -29.39
CA LEU A 157 2.68 -1.33 -30.35
C LEU A 157 3.08 -1.65 -31.79
N ALA A 158 4.33 -1.38 -32.16
CA ALA A 158 4.88 -1.73 -33.47
C ALA A 158 4.68 -3.23 -33.80
N ARG A 159 4.58 -4.08 -32.76
CA ARG A 159 4.39 -5.53 -32.89
C ARG A 159 2.94 -5.98 -33.06
N TYR A 160 1.95 -5.16 -32.69
CA TYR A 160 0.57 -5.64 -32.54
C TYR A 160 -0.50 -4.82 -33.25
N LYS A 161 -0.43 -3.47 -33.25
CA LYS A 161 -1.51 -2.62 -33.81
C LYS A 161 -0.98 -1.28 -34.32
N LYS A 162 -0.57 -1.26 -35.60
CA LYS A 162 -0.03 -0.07 -36.28
C LYS A 162 -0.96 1.15 -36.23
N GLU A 163 -2.28 0.96 -36.19
CA GLU A 163 -3.27 2.06 -36.09
C GLU A 163 -3.11 2.96 -34.86
N TYR A 164 -2.41 2.52 -33.81
CA TYR A 164 -2.13 3.33 -32.62
C TYR A 164 -0.77 4.01 -32.64
N LEU A 165 0.10 3.67 -33.60
CA LEU A 165 1.39 4.33 -33.75
C LEU A 165 1.19 5.80 -34.13
N ASP A 166 0.24 6.07 -35.03
CA ASP A 166 -0.14 7.44 -35.40
C ASP A 166 -0.54 8.28 -34.18
N VAL A 167 -1.19 7.67 -33.18
CA VAL A 167 -1.54 8.38 -31.94
C VAL A 167 -0.28 8.78 -31.18
N LEU A 168 0.70 7.87 -31.07
CA LEU A 168 1.96 8.16 -30.40
C LEU A 168 2.79 9.18 -31.18
N ASP A 169 2.84 9.09 -32.51
CA ASP A 169 3.58 10.03 -33.37
C ASP A 169 3.07 11.47 -33.27
N ASN A 170 1.79 11.66 -32.94
CA ASN A 170 1.16 12.97 -32.76
C ASN A 170 1.10 13.44 -31.30
N LEU A 171 1.76 12.74 -30.36
CA LEU A 171 1.92 13.24 -28.99
C LEU A 171 2.94 14.38 -28.96
N GLU A 172 2.59 15.46 -28.28
CA GLU A 172 3.59 16.39 -27.77
C GLU A 172 4.42 15.72 -26.67
N GLU A 173 5.55 16.34 -26.33
CA GLU A 173 6.40 15.89 -25.23
C GLU A 173 5.62 15.80 -23.91
N PRO A 174 5.74 14.67 -23.19
CA PRO A 174 5.04 14.47 -21.94
C PRO A 174 5.54 15.42 -20.87
N LYS A 175 4.60 16.13 -20.23
CA LYS A 175 4.90 17.00 -19.08
C LYS A 175 4.63 16.25 -17.77
N PRO A 176 5.65 16.02 -16.92
CA PRO A 176 5.45 15.40 -15.62
C PRO A 176 4.58 16.28 -14.68
N VAL A 177 3.39 15.79 -14.36
CA VAL A 177 2.43 16.45 -13.46
C VAL A 177 2.52 15.91 -12.04
N ALA A 178 3.00 14.67 -11.87
CA ALA A 178 3.30 14.15 -10.55
C ALA A 178 4.42 13.10 -10.56
N VAL A 179 5.17 13.08 -9.47
CA VAL A 179 6.17 12.06 -9.18
C VAL A 179 5.84 11.39 -7.86
N VAL A 180 5.48 10.11 -7.92
CA VAL A 180 5.13 9.32 -6.74
C VAL A 180 6.31 8.42 -6.39
N ILE A 181 6.93 8.64 -5.23
CA ILE A 181 8.06 7.85 -4.75
C ILE A 181 7.56 6.82 -3.74
N LEU A 182 7.54 5.56 -4.14
CA LEU A 182 7.20 4.41 -3.30
C LEU A 182 8.46 3.89 -2.60
N GLN A 183 8.59 4.22 -1.32
CA GLN A 183 9.71 3.80 -0.48
C GLN A 183 9.33 2.60 0.38
N GLY A 184 9.85 1.44 -0.02
CA GLY A 184 9.79 0.25 0.81
C GLY A 184 10.76 0.33 1.95
N ARG A 185 10.25 0.43 3.16
CA ARG A 185 11.06 0.08 4.32
C ARG A 185 11.02 -1.44 4.45
N THR A 186 12.17 -2.08 4.29
CA THR A 186 12.42 -3.29 5.07
C THR A 186 12.54 -2.80 6.50
N LEU A 187 11.40 -2.66 7.18
CA LEU A 187 11.45 -2.68 8.63
C LEU A 187 12.10 -4.01 8.96
N SER A 188 13.17 -4.02 9.74
CA SER A 188 13.45 -5.21 10.53
C SER A 188 12.14 -5.48 11.25
N LEU A 189 11.40 -6.50 10.82
CA LEU A 189 10.23 -6.93 11.56
C LEU A 189 10.80 -7.37 12.89
N GLU A 190 10.63 -6.54 13.90
CA GLU A 190 10.94 -6.97 15.23
C GLU A 190 10.02 -8.15 15.52
N GLU A 191 10.62 -9.23 15.96
CA GLU A 191 9.94 -10.50 16.14
C GLU A 191 10.26 -11.03 17.53
N ILE A 192 9.29 -11.73 18.10
CA ILE A 192 9.54 -12.63 19.21
C ILE A 192 10.09 -13.93 18.63
N ARG A 193 11.30 -14.31 19.07
CA ARG A 193 11.93 -15.58 18.71
C ARG A 193 11.99 -16.49 19.92
N ALA A 194 11.18 -17.54 19.90
CA ALA A 194 11.17 -18.56 20.93
C ALA A 194 11.76 -19.85 20.36
N VAL A 195 12.73 -20.42 21.08
CA VAL A 195 13.34 -21.71 20.74
C VAL A 195 13.10 -22.65 21.91
N VAL A 196 12.52 -23.81 21.62
CA VAL A 196 12.36 -24.89 22.59
C VAL A 196 13.12 -26.11 22.08
N SER A 197 13.83 -26.78 22.99
CA SER A 197 14.42 -28.09 22.75
C SER A 197 13.75 -29.12 23.64
N ASP A 198 13.44 -30.28 23.09
CA ASP A 198 12.93 -31.44 23.82
C ASP A 198 13.96 -32.58 23.92
N GLY A 199 15.22 -32.32 23.56
CA GLY A 199 16.34 -33.27 23.66
C GLY A 199 16.74 -33.89 22.33
N SER A 200 15.80 -34.05 21.38
CA SER A 200 16.07 -34.57 20.03
C SER A 200 15.71 -33.59 18.92
N GLU A 201 14.74 -32.70 19.14
CA GLU A 201 14.33 -31.69 18.15
C GLU A 201 14.44 -30.26 18.73
N TYR A 202 14.68 -29.31 17.83
CA TYR A 202 14.61 -27.88 18.12
C TYR A 202 13.47 -27.28 17.32
N ARG A 203 12.54 -26.64 18.03
CA ARG A 203 11.45 -25.89 17.41
C ARG A 203 11.69 -24.40 17.63
N GLU A 204 11.99 -23.69 16.55
CA GLU A 204 12.05 -22.23 16.51
C GLU A 204 10.70 -21.68 16.04
N VAL A 205 10.16 -20.71 16.77
CA VAL A 205 8.97 -19.96 16.39
C VAL A 205 9.30 -18.47 16.33
N LYS A 206 8.92 -17.85 15.21
CA LYS A 206 9.09 -16.41 14.95
C LYS A 206 7.72 -15.78 14.86
N ILE A 207 7.43 -14.85 15.76
CA ILE A 207 6.14 -14.15 15.81
C ILE A 207 6.40 -12.68 15.51
N PRO A 208 5.82 -12.12 14.44
CA PRO A 208 5.99 -10.72 14.10
C PRO A 208 5.32 -9.83 15.15
N ILE A 209 6.04 -8.80 15.58
CA ILE A 209 5.48 -7.73 16.39
C ILE A 209 4.90 -6.68 15.44
N LYS A 210 3.60 -6.41 15.55
CA LYS A 210 2.87 -5.48 14.68
C LYS A 210 2.58 -4.18 15.42
N ASN A 211 2.45 -3.09 14.65
CA ASN A 211 1.73 -1.93 15.16
C ASN A 211 0.24 -2.17 14.92
N PRO A 212 -0.65 -1.87 15.89
CA PRO A 212 -2.08 -2.04 15.71
C PRO A 212 -2.60 -1.18 14.55
N GLU A 213 -3.46 -1.74 13.70
CA GLU A 213 -3.99 -1.02 12.54
C GLU A 213 -5.26 -0.22 12.87
N TRP A 214 -6.01 -0.65 13.88
CA TRP A 214 -7.30 -0.07 14.27
C TRP A 214 -7.16 0.88 15.46
N SER A 215 -7.96 1.94 15.48
CA SER A 215 -8.09 2.88 16.59
C SER A 215 -9.34 2.59 17.41
N ILE A 216 -9.34 3.01 18.68
CA ILE A 216 -10.54 2.89 19.52
C ILE A 216 -11.69 3.75 18.98
N GLU A 217 -11.37 4.86 18.29
CA GLU A 217 -12.34 5.72 17.62
C GLU A 217 -13.08 5.04 16.45
N ASP A 218 -12.56 3.92 15.93
CA ASP A 218 -13.22 3.12 14.88
C ASP A 218 -14.35 2.22 15.44
N LEU A 219 -14.51 2.17 16.76
CA LEU A 219 -15.50 1.35 17.44
C LEU A 219 -16.79 2.14 17.76
N PRO A 220 -17.92 1.44 18.01
CA PRO A 220 -19.17 2.10 18.43
C PRO A 220 -18.98 3.01 19.65
N PRO A 221 -19.54 4.24 19.66
CA PRO A 221 -19.26 5.25 20.70
C PRO A 221 -19.47 4.76 22.13
N LYS A 222 -20.52 3.98 22.36
CA LYS A 222 -20.81 3.40 23.68
C LYS A 222 -19.69 2.50 24.20
N ILE A 223 -19.11 1.67 23.32
CA ILE A 223 -17.98 0.80 23.67
C ILE A 223 -16.74 1.63 23.97
N VAL A 224 -16.51 2.69 23.18
CA VAL A 224 -15.38 3.61 23.38
C VAL A 224 -15.40 4.22 24.76
N GLU A 225 -16.55 4.76 25.19
CA GLU A 225 -16.71 5.37 26.51
C GLU A 225 -16.46 4.38 27.64
N GLU A 226 -17.10 3.21 27.59
CA GLU A 226 -16.96 2.16 28.60
C GLU A 226 -15.50 1.68 28.71
N VAL A 227 -14.84 1.42 27.58
CA VAL A 227 -13.46 0.93 27.53
C VAL A 227 -12.47 2.00 27.99
N LYS A 228 -12.71 3.27 27.64
CA LYS A 228 -11.89 4.38 28.14
C LYS A 228 -11.94 4.50 29.65
N LEU A 229 -13.14 4.42 30.23
CA LEU A 229 -13.35 4.53 31.68
C LEU A 229 -12.78 3.33 32.45
N VAL A 230 -12.99 2.10 31.96
CA VAL A 230 -12.66 0.88 32.71
C VAL A 230 -11.21 0.44 32.49
N VAL A 231 -10.65 0.64 31.29
CA VAL A 231 -9.35 0.07 30.92
C VAL A 231 -8.31 1.14 30.63
N VAL A 232 -8.58 2.04 29.68
CA VAL A 232 -7.54 2.96 29.16
C VAL A 232 -7.12 3.99 30.22
N ASN A 233 -8.08 4.65 30.87
CA ASN A 233 -7.78 5.69 31.86
C ASN A 233 -7.06 5.13 33.09
N PRO A 234 -7.49 4.00 33.70
CA PRO A 234 -6.76 3.39 34.80
C PRO A 234 -5.36 2.92 34.43
N PHE A 235 -5.19 2.33 33.24
CA PHE A 235 -3.88 1.86 32.77
C PHE A 235 -2.89 3.01 32.58
N ARG A 236 -3.30 4.08 31.90
CA ARG A 236 -2.45 5.27 31.66
C ARG A 236 -2.10 6.00 32.96
N SER A 237 -3.02 6.01 33.91
CA SER A 237 -2.81 6.64 35.22
C SER A 237 -1.97 5.78 36.17
N GLY A 238 -1.58 4.57 35.77
CA GLY A 238 -0.77 3.66 36.58
C GLY A 238 -1.49 3.15 37.83
N LEU A 239 -2.82 3.10 37.81
CA LEU A 239 -3.60 2.69 38.98
C LEU A 239 -3.40 1.19 39.27
N PRO A 240 -3.29 0.77 40.53
CA PRO A 240 -2.99 -0.62 40.90
C PRO A 240 -4.09 -1.60 40.47
N PHE A 241 -5.32 -1.12 40.33
CA PHE A 241 -6.49 -1.89 39.87
C PHE A 241 -6.69 -1.85 38.35
N ALA A 242 -5.75 -1.25 37.59
CA ALA A 242 -5.83 -1.26 36.14
C ALA A 242 -5.89 -2.70 35.62
N VAL A 243 -6.85 -2.93 34.72
CA VAL A 243 -7.06 -4.24 34.09
C VAL A 243 -5.81 -4.64 33.32
N LYS A 244 -5.25 -5.83 33.65
CA LYS A 244 -4.01 -6.35 33.04
C LYS A 244 -4.26 -7.24 31.81
N GLY A 245 -5.51 -7.60 31.55
CA GLY A 245 -5.93 -8.42 30.42
C GLY A 245 -7.45 -8.42 30.29
N ALA A 246 -7.94 -8.68 29.08
CA ALA A 246 -9.37 -8.71 28.78
C ALA A 246 -9.71 -10.01 28.03
N PHE A 247 -10.92 -10.52 28.29
CA PHE A 247 -11.48 -11.64 27.53
C PHE A 247 -12.59 -11.09 26.64
N ILE A 248 -12.45 -11.23 25.32
CA ILE A 248 -13.39 -10.72 24.34
C ILE A 248 -14.14 -11.90 23.74
N THR A 249 -15.44 -12.00 23.98
CA THR A 249 -16.30 -13.09 23.51
C THR A 249 -17.44 -12.56 22.63
N GLY A 250 -17.94 -13.43 21.75
CA GLY A 250 -19.02 -13.12 20.82
C GLY A 250 -19.00 -14.03 19.59
N PRO A 251 -20.03 -13.97 18.72
CA PRO A 251 -20.09 -14.72 17.48
C PRO A 251 -18.88 -14.46 16.54
N PRO A 252 -18.59 -15.33 15.57
CA PRO A 252 -17.59 -15.03 14.54
C PRO A 252 -18.01 -13.80 13.72
N GLY A 253 -17.04 -12.98 13.30
CA GLY A 253 -17.30 -11.81 12.43
C GLY A 253 -17.73 -10.52 13.13
N VAL A 254 -17.93 -10.51 14.46
CA VAL A 254 -18.37 -9.30 15.20
C VAL A 254 -17.25 -8.33 15.60
N GLY A 255 -16.04 -8.49 15.03
CA GLY A 255 -14.93 -7.55 15.26
C GLY A 255 -14.13 -7.78 16.55
N LYS A 256 -14.10 -9.00 17.11
CA LYS A 256 -13.32 -9.33 18.32
C LYS A 256 -11.82 -8.99 18.18
N SER A 257 -11.21 -9.38 17.07
CA SER A 257 -9.80 -9.10 16.79
C SER A 257 -9.56 -7.60 16.54
N VAL A 258 -10.52 -6.91 15.90
CA VAL A 258 -10.50 -5.45 15.71
C VAL A 258 -10.50 -4.74 17.07
N MET A 259 -11.36 -5.16 17.99
CA MET A 259 -11.43 -4.64 19.35
C MET A 259 -10.11 -4.84 20.11
N ALA A 260 -9.48 -6.02 19.98
CA ALA A 260 -8.19 -6.30 20.62
C ALA A 260 -7.07 -5.38 20.10
N GLU A 261 -6.99 -5.17 18.79
CA GLU A 261 -6.01 -4.24 18.20
C GLU A 261 -6.27 -2.79 18.57
N ALA A 262 -7.54 -2.34 18.53
CA ALA A 262 -7.94 -1.00 18.91
C ALA A 262 -7.62 -0.69 20.38
N LEU A 263 -7.80 -1.67 21.26
CA LEU A 263 -7.42 -1.54 22.66
C LEU A 263 -5.89 -1.43 22.82
N ALA A 264 -5.12 -2.28 22.12
CA ALA A 264 -3.66 -2.18 22.14
C ALA A 264 -3.17 -0.80 21.66
N ASN A 265 -3.79 -0.25 20.61
CA ASN A 265 -3.54 1.10 20.12
C ASN A 265 -3.79 2.16 21.20
N ALA A 266 -4.96 2.11 21.85
CA ALA A 266 -5.32 3.04 22.91
C ALA A 266 -4.37 2.99 24.12
N LEU A 267 -3.77 1.82 24.39
CA LEU A 267 -2.78 1.64 25.45
C LEU A 267 -1.35 1.99 25.03
N GLY A 268 -1.12 2.34 23.76
CA GLY A 268 0.21 2.62 23.22
C GLY A 268 1.09 1.37 23.10
N LEU A 269 0.48 0.19 22.99
CA LEU A 269 1.16 -1.10 22.95
C LEU A 269 1.24 -1.63 21.52
N ARG A 270 2.33 -2.34 21.22
CA ARG A 270 2.47 -3.11 19.99
C ARG A 270 1.89 -4.49 20.15
N VAL A 271 1.44 -5.12 19.07
CA VAL A 271 0.68 -6.37 19.13
C VAL A 271 1.55 -7.57 18.77
N VAL A 272 1.46 -8.61 19.60
CA VAL A 272 1.95 -9.97 19.31
C VAL A 272 0.75 -10.89 19.29
N GLU A 273 0.42 -11.42 18.11
CA GLU A 273 -0.73 -12.29 17.90
C GLU A 273 -0.29 -13.76 17.94
N LEU A 274 -0.79 -14.50 18.93
CA LEU A 274 -0.55 -15.92 19.09
C LEU A 274 -1.71 -16.70 18.48
N LYS A 275 -1.41 -17.43 17.41
CA LYS A 275 -2.35 -18.33 16.75
C LYS A 275 -2.11 -19.78 17.17
N PRO A 276 -3.12 -20.66 17.19
CA PRO A 276 -2.97 -22.04 17.65
C PRO A 276 -1.78 -22.80 17.03
N PHE A 277 -1.54 -22.65 15.73
CA PHE A 277 -0.40 -23.31 15.03
C PHE A 277 0.98 -22.85 15.53
N THR A 278 1.05 -21.68 16.18
CA THR A 278 2.30 -21.08 16.67
C THR A 278 2.80 -21.80 17.91
N TYR A 279 1.89 -22.21 18.80
CA TYR A 279 2.26 -22.77 20.11
C TYR A 279 1.84 -24.22 20.32
N ARG A 280 0.85 -24.74 19.57
CA ARG A 280 0.40 -26.13 19.73
C ARG A 280 1.43 -27.14 19.23
N SER A 281 1.51 -28.26 19.95
CA SER A 281 2.23 -29.47 19.59
C SER A 281 1.36 -30.69 19.84
N MET A 282 1.54 -31.75 19.04
CA MET A 282 0.93 -33.07 19.30
C MET A 282 1.64 -33.82 20.43
N TRP A 283 2.83 -33.36 20.82
CA TRP A 283 3.64 -33.95 21.89
C TRP A 283 3.30 -33.34 23.24
N TYR A 284 3.07 -34.19 24.24
CA TYR A 284 2.69 -33.79 25.60
C TYR A 284 3.73 -32.84 26.22
N GLY A 285 3.27 -31.75 26.85
CA GLY A 285 4.13 -30.74 27.50
C GLY A 285 4.92 -29.82 26.56
N ALA A 286 5.00 -30.10 25.26
CA ALA A 286 5.72 -29.24 24.31
C ALA A 286 5.00 -27.90 24.06
N THR A 287 3.65 -27.90 24.11
CA THR A 287 2.82 -26.69 24.01
C THR A 287 3.12 -25.72 25.15
N GLU A 288 3.17 -26.21 26.40
CA GLU A 288 3.46 -25.41 27.59
C GLU A 288 4.87 -24.84 27.57
N LYS A 289 5.86 -25.66 27.19
CA LYS A 289 7.25 -25.20 27.01
C LYS A 289 7.35 -24.08 25.99
N MET A 290 6.63 -24.20 24.86
CA MET A 290 6.60 -23.17 23.82
C MET A 290 5.92 -21.88 24.29
N LEU A 291 4.76 -21.98 24.94
CA LEU A 291 4.09 -20.81 25.53
C LEU A 291 4.98 -20.10 26.55
N ASN A 292 5.64 -20.84 27.44
CA ASN A 292 6.58 -20.29 28.40
C ASN A 292 7.76 -19.60 27.71
N ALA A 293 8.34 -20.22 26.68
CA ALA A 293 9.42 -19.62 25.90
C ALA A 293 8.98 -18.31 25.23
N ILE A 294 7.81 -18.29 24.60
CA ILE A 294 7.23 -17.08 23.98
C ILE A 294 7.01 -15.99 25.02
N MET A 295 6.32 -16.31 26.13
CA MET A 295 6.01 -15.34 27.17
C MET A 295 7.27 -14.77 27.83
N ASN A 296 8.30 -15.59 28.05
CA ASN A 296 9.59 -15.11 28.55
C ASN A 296 10.23 -14.06 27.63
N GLN A 297 10.14 -14.23 26.31
CA GLN A 297 10.62 -13.23 25.35
C GLN A 297 9.75 -11.97 25.36
N VAL A 298 8.44 -12.10 25.53
CA VAL A 298 7.52 -10.96 25.68
C VAL A 298 7.84 -10.17 26.95
N PHE A 299 8.04 -10.84 28.09
CA PHE A 299 8.35 -10.16 29.36
C PHE A 299 9.67 -9.41 29.33
N ARG A 300 10.67 -9.89 28.58
CA ARG A 300 11.95 -9.19 28.36
C ARG A 300 11.78 -7.82 27.69
N ARG A 301 10.67 -7.59 26.98
CA ARG A 301 10.32 -6.33 26.32
C ARG A 301 9.59 -5.32 27.23
N LYS A 302 9.62 -5.52 28.55
CA LYS A 302 9.22 -4.54 29.60
C LYS A 302 7.91 -3.75 29.32
N ARG A 303 6.82 -4.47 29.01
CA ARG A 303 5.47 -3.90 28.80
C ARG A 303 5.28 -3.04 27.53
N GLU A 304 6.12 -3.21 26.51
CA GLU A 304 5.91 -2.58 25.20
C GLU A 304 4.87 -3.33 24.33
N LEU A 305 4.41 -4.50 24.79
CA LEU A 305 3.66 -5.46 23.99
C LEU A 305 2.32 -5.84 24.62
N ALA A 306 1.28 -5.85 23.82
CA ALA A 306 0.02 -6.54 24.05
C ALA A 306 0.06 -7.91 23.38
N VAL A 307 -0.25 -8.97 24.13
CA VAL A 307 -0.37 -10.33 23.59
C VAL A 307 -1.84 -10.60 23.31
N VAL A 308 -2.15 -10.89 22.05
CA VAL A 308 -3.49 -11.29 21.62
C VAL A 308 -3.45 -12.78 21.35
N ILE A 309 -4.22 -13.56 22.11
CA ILE A 309 -4.38 -14.99 21.88
C ILE A 309 -5.71 -15.19 21.19
N ASP A 310 -5.65 -15.57 19.92
CA ASP A 310 -6.85 -15.91 19.15
C ASP A 310 -7.22 -17.37 19.40
N ASP A 311 -8.51 -17.68 19.35
CA ASP A 311 -9.07 -19.01 19.64
C ASP A 311 -8.57 -19.60 20.99
N ALA A 312 -8.66 -18.82 22.06
CA ALA A 312 -8.16 -19.21 23.40
C ALA A 312 -8.84 -20.47 23.99
N GLU A 313 -9.96 -20.92 23.45
CA GLU A 313 -10.59 -22.23 23.73
C GLU A 313 -9.63 -23.41 23.53
N PHE A 314 -8.54 -23.19 22.81
CA PHE A 314 -7.51 -24.17 22.54
C PHE A 314 -6.39 -24.25 23.58
N LEU A 315 -6.45 -23.43 24.63
CA LEU A 315 -5.52 -23.45 25.77
C LEU A 315 -5.96 -24.37 26.92
N SER A 316 -7.18 -24.91 26.88
CA SER A 316 -7.74 -25.81 27.90
C SER A 316 -7.21 -27.23 27.82
#